data_AF-A0AAD4TI23-F1
#
_entry.id   AF-A0AAD4TI23-F1
#
_cell.length_a   1.000
_cell.length_b   1.000
_cell.length_c   1.000
_cell.angle_alpha   90.00
_cell.angle_beta   90.00
_cell.angle_gamma   90.00
#
_symmetry.space_group_name_H-M   'P 1'
#
loop_
_entity.id
_entity.type
_entity.pdbx_description
1 polymer ?
#
loop_
_entity_poly.entity_id
_entity_poly.type
_entity_poly.pdbx_seq_one_letter_code
_entity_poly.pdbx_strand_id
1 'polypeptide(L)'
;MGFASCLGWDNGVMLAPMGADIAGSKLVAAVANAGGLGLLASPVNMYDATLKLIRDTKKLTTKPFGAGILLGFDQSSTIKAIFDEKLACMQVYWGDFSKEMVDEAHKNGVKVIHQLGSVADAEKAIAAGVDCIMAQGPEAGGHVIGHVSVIALVPRIVDVIGDRNVTVVATGSIADARGFVAALALGAKGICMGTRFIASDESYANDYYKQQLLHYTEADTDYTDLYSRATWRAPTRVLNTPFHQKWKPVPQDVSNNEDQPIVGYSIIYGGETILRRFAGQVANQTTAGELENMVMYGGQGVGLVNSILPAGDIVKSVVEGAEKIIKELGSRTQVKPVKAVVLLKSTEGVSGTLYFTQAGDEPTKITGTISGLKAGLHGFHIHALGDTTNGCTSTGPHFNPASKDHGAPEDETRHAGDLGNLTAGADGKVEVNISDKQIPLSGPNSIIGRAVVVHADPDDLGKGGHELSKTTGNAGARIACGIIGLQAN
;
A
#
# COMPACT_ATOMS: atom_id res chain seq x y z
N MET A 1 8.54 7.37 2.37
CA MET A 1 7.70 7.32 1.16
C MET A 1 6.97 8.65 1.08
N GLY A 2 6.99 9.35 -0.05
CA GLY A 2 6.23 10.59 -0.17
C GLY A 2 4.76 10.25 -0.43
N PHE A 3 3.89 10.44 0.56
CA PHE A 3 2.43 10.30 0.38
C PHE A 3 1.77 11.61 -0.05
N ALA A 4 2.57 12.66 -0.33
CA ALA A 4 2.09 13.95 -0.79
C ALA A 4 1.14 13.77 -1.99
N SER A 5 -0.13 14.14 -1.79
CA SER A 5 -1.18 14.03 -2.79
C SER A 5 -1.68 15.41 -3.21
N CYS A 6 -2.50 15.43 -4.26
CA CYS A 6 -3.25 16.62 -4.67
C CYS A 6 -4.19 17.18 -3.57
N LEU A 7 -4.39 16.45 -2.46
CA LEU A 7 -5.26 16.83 -1.34
C LEU A 7 -4.53 17.51 -0.18
N GLY A 8 -3.20 17.60 -0.22
CA GLY A 8 -2.42 18.35 0.77
C GLY A 8 -2.20 17.65 2.12
N TRP A 9 -2.38 16.32 2.19
CA TRP A 9 -1.89 15.54 3.33
C TRP A 9 -0.40 15.20 3.19
N ASP A 10 0.20 14.73 4.29
CA ASP A 10 1.60 14.27 4.33
C ASP A 10 1.70 12.73 4.35
N ASN A 11 0.67 12.01 4.81
CA ASN A 11 0.78 10.59 5.18
C ASN A 11 -0.34 9.66 4.70
N GLY A 12 -1.30 10.13 3.90
CA GLY A 12 -2.37 9.29 3.35
C GLY A 12 -3.46 8.87 4.33
N VAL A 13 -3.51 9.43 5.55
CA VAL A 13 -4.58 9.18 6.52
C VAL A 13 -5.61 10.30 6.48
N MET A 14 -6.88 9.94 6.27
CA MET A 14 -8.01 10.87 6.25
C MET A 14 -9.00 10.55 7.36
N LEU A 15 -9.56 11.60 7.97
CA LEU A 15 -10.71 11.54 8.87
C LEU A 15 -11.99 11.76 8.08
N ALA A 16 -12.98 10.87 8.28
CA ALA A 16 -14.29 11.01 7.66
C ALA A 16 -15.09 12.21 8.23
N PRO A 17 -15.96 12.86 7.43
CA PRO A 17 -16.92 13.84 7.93
C PRO A 17 -18.04 13.10 8.66
N MET A 18 -17.91 12.98 9.99
CA MET A 18 -18.82 12.20 10.83
C MET A 18 -19.76 13.10 11.61
N GLY A 19 -21.07 12.82 11.51
CA GLY A 19 -22.15 13.32 12.38
C GLY A 19 -22.22 14.84 12.56
N ALA A 20 -23.33 15.36 13.08
CA ALA A 20 -23.32 16.76 13.46
C ALA A 20 -22.39 16.95 14.69
N ASP A 21 -21.40 17.85 14.57
CA ASP A 21 -20.36 18.17 15.55
C ASP A 21 -19.33 17.07 15.90
N ILE A 22 -19.55 15.78 15.57
CA ILE A 22 -18.64 14.70 15.99
C ILE A 22 -17.24 14.87 15.38
N ALA A 23 -17.17 15.13 14.07
CA ALA A 23 -15.97 15.58 13.37
C ALA A 23 -15.88 17.12 13.38
N GLY A 24 -15.87 17.70 14.59
CA GLY A 24 -15.74 19.15 14.80
C GLY A 24 -14.31 19.67 14.69
N SER A 25 -14.14 20.98 14.94
CA SER A 25 -12.88 21.71 14.73
C SER A 25 -11.66 21.10 15.44
N LYS A 26 -11.82 20.61 16.67
CA LYS A 26 -10.72 20.03 17.44
C LYS A 26 -10.19 18.76 16.80
N LEU A 27 -11.08 17.82 16.45
CA LEU A 27 -10.70 16.56 15.83
C LEU A 27 -10.07 16.77 14.45
N VAL A 28 -10.69 17.61 13.62
CA VAL A 28 -10.18 17.93 12.28
C VAL A 28 -8.78 18.56 12.37
N ALA A 29 -8.59 19.53 13.26
CA ALA A 29 -7.30 20.17 13.44
C ALA A 29 -6.24 19.21 13.99
N ALA A 30 -6.58 18.34 14.93
CA ALA A 30 -5.65 17.34 15.48
C ALA A 30 -5.16 16.37 14.39
N VAL A 31 -6.04 15.87 13.55
CA VAL A 31 -5.68 15.00 12.41
C VAL A 31 -4.82 15.74 11.39
N ALA A 32 -5.19 16.98 11.03
CA ALA A 32 -4.42 17.79 10.09
C ALA A 32 -3.01 18.12 10.62
N ASN A 33 -2.89 18.48 11.91
CA ASN A 33 -1.60 18.76 12.56
C ASN A 33 -0.70 17.52 12.64
N ALA A 34 -1.27 16.31 12.68
CA ALA A 34 -0.54 15.05 12.61
C ALA A 34 -0.15 14.61 11.19
N GLY A 35 -0.41 15.45 10.17
CA GLY A 35 -0.07 15.19 8.77
C GLY A 35 -1.13 14.43 7.97
N GLY A 36 -2.29 14.15 8.58
CA GLY A 36 -3.45 13.61 7.87
C GLY A 36 -4.30 14.70 7.20
N LEU A 37 -5.45 14.31 6.65
CA LEU A 37 -6.48 15.24 6.16
C LEU A 37 -7.75 15.13 7.03
N GLY A 38 -8.10 16.22 7.71
CA GLY A 38 -9.36 16.30 8.45
C GLY A 38 -10.52 16.78 7.58
N LEU A 39 -11.68 16.11 7.67
CA LEU A 39 -12.92 16.57 7.02
C LEU A 39 -13.96 16.93 8.07
N LEU A 40 -14.42 18.18 8.06
CA LEU A 40 -15.56 18.63 8.87
C LEU A 40 -16.85 18.00 8.38
N ALA A 41 -17.76 17.64 9.27
CA ALA A 41 -19.15 17.42 8.89
C ALA A 41 -19.86 18.77 8.79
N SER A 42 -20.30 19.16 7.59
CA SER A 42 -20.84 20.51 7.39
C SER A 42 -22.27 20.65 7.89
N PRO A 43 -22.64 21.79 8.49
CA PRO A 43 -24.05 22.20 8.61
C PRO A 43 -24.73 22.21 7.25
N VAL A 44 -25.98 21.77 7.18
CA VAL A 44 -26.71 21.66 5.91
C VAL A 44 -27.44 22.96 5.60
N ASN A 45 -27.07 23.57 4.48
CA ASN A 45 -27.57 24.86 4.00
C ASN A 45 -27.49 26.01 5.01
N MET A 46 -26.48 26.02 5.90
CA MET A 46 -26.31 27.05 6.92
C MET A 46 -24.97 27.76 6.72
N TYR A 47 -25.00 28.91 6.03
CA TYR A 47 -23.79 29.67 5.70
C TYR A 47 -22.99 30.09 6.95
N ASP A 48 -23.62 30.79 7.89
CA ASP A 48 -22.93 31.35 9.07
C ASP A 48 -22.36 30.28 10.00
N ALA A 49 -23.11 29.19 10.22
CA ALA A 49 -22.65 28.07 11.03
C ALA A 49 -21.45 27.36 10.38
N THR A 50 -21.48 27.17 9.06
CA THR A 50 -20.37 26.57 8.29
C THR A 50 -19.13 27.46 8.36
N LEU A 51 -19.30 28.77 8.13
CA LEU A 51 -18.23 29.75 8.18
C LEU A 51 -17.59 29.84 9.58
N LYS A 52 -18.40 29.82 10.64
CA LYS A 52 -17.91 29.75 12.01
C LYS A 52 -17.08 28.49 12.25
N LEU A 53 -17.59 27.32 11.86
CA LEU A 53 -16.91 26.03 12.03
C LEU A 53 -15.55 25.99 11.30
N ILE A 54 -15.51 26.51 10.07
CA ILE A 54 -14.27 26.63 9.29
C ILE A 54 -13.26 27.55 10.00
N ARG A 55 -13.70 28.74 10.42
CA ARG A 55 -12.82 29.72 11.08
C ARG A 55 -12.31 29.24 12.43
N ASP A 56 -13.14 28.54 13.20
CA ASP A 56 -12.72 27.95 14.47
C ASP A 56 -11.68 26.84 14.25
N THR A 57 -11.78 26.08 13.15
CA THR A 57 -10.77 25.09 12.75
C THR A 57 -9.46 25.76 12.33
N LYS A 58 -9.51 26.84 11.53
CA LYS A 58 -8.31 27.62 11.12
C LYS A 58 -7.55 28.26 12.30
N LYS A 59 -8.20 28.47 13.44
CA LYS A 59 -7.51 28.93 14.67
C LYS A 59 -6.65 27.82 15.30
N LEU A 60 -6.94 26.56 15.01
CA LEU A 60 -6.30 25.38 15.63
C LEU A 60 -5.27 24.72 14.71
N THR A 61 -5.29 25.01 13.41
CA THR A 61 -4.33 24.46 12.45
C THR A 61 -4.07 25.41 11.28
N THR A 62 -2.84 25.40 10.79
CA THR A 62 -2.43 26.01 9.53
C THR A 62 -2.35 24.99 8.39
N LYS A 63 -2.57 23.70 8.68
CA LYS A 63 -2.52 22.61 7.71
C LYS A 63 -3.82 22.56 6.89
N PRO A 64 -3.78 22.05 5.64
CA PRO A 64 -4.97 21.85 4.83
C PRO A 64 -6.01 20.96 5.52
N PHE A 65 -7.29 21.33 5.39
CA PHE A 65 -8.43 20.51 5.79
C PHE A 65 -9.60 20.78 4.85
N GLY A 66 -10.60 19.90 4.89
CA GLY A 66 -11.80 19.99 4.06
C GLY A 66 -13.09 19.90 4.86
N ALA A 67 -14.19 19.82 4.12
CA ALA A 67 -15.52 19.64 4.68
C ALA A 67 -16.36 18.71 3.79
N GLY A 68 -17.18 17.86 4.41
CA GLY A 68 -18.09 16.94 3.74
C GLY A 68 -19.51 17.47 3.67
N ILE A 69 -20.20 17.18 2.57
CA ILE A 69 -21.61 17.50 2.34
C ILE A 69 -22.37 16.30 1.78
N LEU A 70 -23.66 16.23 2.11
CA LEU A 70 -24.60 15.25 1.57
C LEU A 70 -25.43 15.89 0.47
N LEU A 71 -25.39 15.31 -0.73
CA LEU A 71 -26.08 15.81 -1.92
C LEU A 71 -27.58 15.48 -1.95
N GLY A 72 -28.06 14.68 -0.99
CA GLY A 72 -29.50 14.46 -0.76
C GLY A 72 -30.25 15.69 -0.20
N PHE A 73 -29.57 16.81 0.00
CA PHE A 73 -30.14 18.05 0.55
C PHE A 73 -29.62 19.25 -0.25
N ASP A 74 -30.32 20.39 -0.18
CA ASP A 74 -29.76 21.66 -0.67
C ASP A 74 -28.53 22.04 0.16
N GLN A 75 -27.42 22.35 -0.52
CA GLN A 75 -26.14 22.72 0.09
C GLN A 75 -25.64 24.07 -0.42
N SER A 76 -26.44 24.83 -1.15
CA SER A 76 -26.00 26.04 -1.86
C SER A 76 -25.28 27.03 -0.93
N SER A 77 -25.84 27.25 0.27
CA SER A 77 -25.24 28.16 1.27
C SER A 77 -23.99 27.57 1.92
N THR A 78 -23.92 26.25 2.12
CA THR A 78 -22.77 25.55 2.68
C THR A 78 -21.60 25.54 1.71
N ILE A 79 -21.85 25.23 0.43
CA ILE A 79 -20.86 25.28 -0.66
C ILE A 79 -20.30 26.70 -0.80
N LYS A 80 -21.17 27.72 -0.76
CA LYS A 80 -20.72 29.11 -0.79
C LYS A 80 -19.74 29.43 0.34
N ALA A 81 -20.03 29.03 1.58
CA ALA A 81 -19.14 29.24 2.72
C ALA A 81 -17.78 28.52 2.53
N ILE A 82 -17.79 27.30 1.99
CA ILE A 82 -16.59 26.53 1.65
C ILE A 82 -15.73 27.27 0.62
N PHE A 83 -16.35 27.86 -0.42
CA PHE A 83 -15.66 28.65 -1.45
C PHE A 83 -15.10 29.96 -0.90
N ASP A 84 -15.90 30.72 -0.15
CA ASP A 84 -15.48 32.00 0.42
C ASP A 84 -14.27 31.83 1.36
N GLU A 85 -14.25 30.75 2.13
CA GLU A 85 -13.13 30.41 3.02
C GLU A 85 -12.00 29.61 2.35
N LYS A 86 -12.15 29.24 1.07
CA LYS A 86 -11.16 28.50 0.28
C LYS A 86 -10.61 27.26 0.98
N LEU A 87 -11.49 26.36 1.43
CA LEU A 87 -11.03 25.08 1.97
C LEU A 87 -10.22 24.29 0.95
N ALA A 88 -9.32 23.44 1.43
CA ALA A 88 -8.47 22.66 0.53
C ALA A 88 -9.27 21.68 -0.32
N CYS A 89 -10.33 21.10 0.25
CA CYS A 89 -11.22 20.20 -0.46
C CYS A 89 -12.64 20.20 0.10
N MET A 90 -13.57 19.77 -0.75
CA MET A 90 -14.95 19.47 -0.43
C MET A 90 -15.21 18.01 -0.76
N GLN A 91 -15.64 17.25 0.24
CA GLN A 91 -16.11 15.89 0.06
C GLN A 91 -17.62 15.91 -0.21
N VAL A 92 -18.04 15.16 -1.23
CA VAL A 92 -19.45 15.05 -1.64
C VAL A 92 -19.89 13.60 -1.58
N TYR A 93 -21.11 13.36 -1.12
CA TYR A 93 -21.64 12.01 -0.94
C TYR A 93 -23.15 11.95 -1.14
N TRP A 94 -23.64 10.76 -1.50
CA TRP A 94 -25.05 10.42 -1.64
C TRP A 94 -25.79 11.23 -2.73
N GLY A 95 -25.22 11.24 -3.93
CA GLY A 95 -25.80 11.86 -5.12
C GLY A 95 -24.76 12.05 -6.21
N ASP A 96 -25.21 12.51 -7.37
CA ASP A 96 -24.33 12.87 -8.49
C ASP A 96 -23.81 14.31 -8.31
N PHE A 97 -22.53 14.52 -8.60
CA PHE A 97 -21.91 15.86 -8.60
C PHE A 97 -21.42 16.14 -10.02
N SER A 98 -22.08 17.08 -10.71
CA SER A 98 -21.88 17.27 -12.15
C SER A 98 -20.53 17.89 -12.48
N LYS A 99 -20.12 17.80 -13.74
CA LYS A 99 -18.89 18.42 -14.22
C LYS A 99 -18.89 19.93 -13.98
N GLU A 100 -20.02 20.60 -14.16
CA GLU A 100 -20.16 22.04 -13.96
C GLU A 100 -19.89 22.42 -12.50
N MET A 101 -20.37 21.61 -11.55
CA MET A 101 -20.14 21.82 -10.12
C MET A 101 -18.68 21.56 -9.74
N VAL A 102 -18.03 20.55 -10.34
CA VAL A 102 -16.59 20.31 -10.17
C VAL A 102 -15.78 21.48 -10.71
N ASP A 103 -16.08 21.93 -11.93
CA ASP A 103 -15.41 23.07 -12.56
C ASP A 103 -15.58 24.35 -11.72
N GLU A 104 -16.74 24.55 -11.11
CA GLU A 104 -16.99 25.67 -10.19
C GLU A 104 -16.17 25.57 -8.90
N ALA A 105 -16.08 24.38 -8.29
CA ALA A 105 -15.22 24.15 -7.13
C ALA A 105 -13.75 24.44 -7.46
N HIS A 106 -13.27 23.96 -8.61
CA HIS A 106 -11.91 24.22 -9.09
C HIS A 106 -11.63 25.70 -9.35
N LYS A 107 -12.59 26.46 -9.91
CA LYS A 107 -12.49 27.92 -10.07
C LYS A 107 -12.31 28.65 -8.73
N ASN A 108 -12.87 28.11 -7.66
CA ASN A 108 -12.72 28.64 -6.30
C ASN A 108 -11.50 28.06 -5.55
N GLY A 109 -10.68 27.24 -6.22
CA GLY A 109 -9.48 26.63 -5.64
C GLY A 109 -9.76 25.45 -4.70
N VAL A 110 -10.96 24.87 -4.75
CA VAL A 110 -11.40 23.77 -3.88
C VAL A 110 -11.36 22.44 -4.64
N LYS A 111 -10.66 21.45 -4.09
CA LYS A 111 -10.60 20.09 -4.64
C LYS A 111 -11.86 19.28 -4.32
N VAL A 112 -12.27 18.39 -5.21
CA VAL A 112 -13.48 17.57 -5.03
C VAL A 112 -13.11 16.13 -4.72
N ILE A 113 -13.61 15.63 -3.58
CA ILE A 113 -13.54 14.22 -3.19
C ILE A 113 -14.93 13.62 -3.31
N HIS A 114 -15.15 12.69 -4.23
CA HIS A 114 -16.44 12.02 -4.38
C HIS A 114 -16.42 10.67 -3.67
N GLN A 115 -17.26 10.51 -2.65
CA GLN A 115 -17.44 9.22 -1.97
C GLN A 115 -18.49 8.39 -2.68
N LEU A 116 -18.17 7.13 -2.96
CA LEU A 116 -19.00 6.25 -3.79
C LEU A 116 -18.74 4.78 -3.48
N GLY A 117 -19.66 3.91 -3.89
CA GLY A 117 -19.63 2.48 -3.56
C GLY A 117 -19.66 1.52 -4.75
N SER A 118 -19.50 2.03 -5.97
CA SER A 118 -19.60 1.25 -7.21
C SER A 118 -18.61 1.70 -8.28
N VAL A 119 -18.22 0.81 -9.19
CA VAL A 119 -17.38 1.16 -10.34
C VAL A 119 -18.12 2.10 -11.30
N ALA A 120 -19.42 1.90 -11.50
CA ALA A 120 -20.22 2.75 -12.39
C ALA A 120 -20.25 4.20 -11.92
N ASP A 121 -20.37 4.44 -10.61
CA ASP A 121 -20.32 5.79 -10.07
C ASP A 121 -18.91 6.37 -10.09
N ALA A 122 -17.88 5.53 -9.96
CA ALA A 122 -16.49 5.95 -10.17
C ALA A 122 -16.27 6.47 -11.60
N GLU A 123 -16.77 5.77 -12.62
CA GLU A 123 -16.68 6.22 -14.02
C GLU A 123 -17.35 7.58 -14.23
N LYS A 124 -18.54 7.79 -13.67
CA LYS A 124 -19.23 9.09 -13.70
C LYS A 124 -18.43 10.19 -13.00
N ALA A 125 -17.92 9.92 -11.80
CA ALA A 125 -17.14 10.88 -11.02
C ALA A 125 -15.84 11.27 -11.75
N ILE A 126 -15.17 10.30 -12.38
CA ILE A 126 -13.97 10.56 -13.20
C ILE A 126 -14.34 11.42 -14.41
N ALA A 127 -15.46 11.14 -15.09
CA ALA A 127 -15.93 11.94 -16.21
C ALA A 127 -16.30 13.38 -15.79
N ALA A 128 -16.79 13.56 -14.56
CA ALA A 128 -17.04 14.87 -13.97
C ALA A 128 -15.75 15.63 -13.60
N GLY A 129 -14.61 14.96 -13.52
CA GLY A 129 -13.30 15.58 -13.28
C GLY A 129 -12.90 15.71 -11.82
N VAL A 130 -13.42 14.85 -10.93
CA VAL A 130 -13.09 14.89 -9.50
C VAL A 130 -11.59 14.63 -9.26
N ASP A 131 -11.03 15.19 -8.18
CA ASP A 131 -9.61 15.03 -7.84
C ASP A 131 -9.34 13.73 -7.06
N CYS A 132 -10.34 13.24 -6.34
CA CYS A 132 -10.24 12.05 -5.52
C CYS A 132 -11.55 11.27 -5.48
N ILE A 133 -11.44 9.95 -5.49
CA ILE A 133 -12.50 9.01 -5.20
C ILE A 133 -12.27 8.42 -3.81
N MET A 134 -13.28 8.50 -2.96
CA MET A 134 -13.33 7.79 -1.68
C MET A 134 -14.19 6.53 -1.86
N ALA A 135 -13.55 5.39 -2.09
CA ALA A 135 -14.18 4.11 -2.35
C ALA A 135 -14.69 3.47 -1.06
N GLN A 136 -16.01 3.50 -0.85
CA GLN A 136 -16.66 3.02 0.36
C GLN A 136 -17.23 1.61 0.17
N GLY A 137 -16.72 0.67 0.97
CA GLY A 137 -17.31 -0.65 1.09
C GLY A 137 -18.49 -0.70 2.09
N PRO A 138 -19.34 -1.74 2.01
CA PRO A 138 -20.49 -1.93 2.89
C PRO A 138 -20.12 -2.04 4.37
N GLU A 139 -18.84 -2.24 4.69
CA GLU A 139 -18.32 -2.42 6.03
C GLU A 139 -18.11 -1.09 6.78
N ALA A 140 -18.23 0.05 6.11
CA ALA A 140 -18.17 1.38 6.72
C ALA A 140 -19.35 1.62 7.69
N GLY A 141 -19.15 2.49 8.68
CA GLY A 141 -20.21 2.94 9.60
C GLY A 141 -20.97 4.15 9.05
N GLY A 142 -22.16 4.42 9.58
CA GLY A 142 -22.98 5.57 9.16
C GLY A 142 -23.69 5.26 7.84
N HIS A 143 -24.01 6.29 7.06
CA HIS A 143 -24.67 6.10 5.76
C HIS A 143 -23.78 5.32 4.79
N VAL A 144 -24.34 4.26 4.20
CA VAL A 144 -23.62 3.33 3.30
C VAL A 144 -24.44 3.03 2.05
N ILE A 145 -23.97 3.53 0.91
CA ILE A 145 -24.53 3.28 -0.43
C ILE A 145 -23.85 2.09 -1.14
N GLY A 146 -22.62 1.75 -0.72
CA GLY A 146 -21.83 0.68 -1.33
C GLY A 146 -22.26 -0.71 -0.86
N HIS A 147 -22.24 -1.67 -1.79
CA HIS A 147 -22.52 -3.09 -1.53
C HIS A 147 -21.33 -4.00 -1.83
N VAL A 148 -20.24 -3.46 -2.38
CA VAL A 148 -19.05 -4.20 -2.77
C VAL A 148 -17.94 -3.99 -1.74
N SER A 149 -17.39 -5.08 -1.22
CA SER A 149 -16.30 -5.02 -0.22
C SER A 149 -15.11 -4.20 -0.71
N VAL A 150 -14.45 -3.47 0.21
CA VAL A 150 -13.29 -2.63 -0.12
C VAL A 150 -12.19 -3.42 -0.85
N ILE A 151 -12.01 -4.69 -0.52
CA ILE A 151 -10.97 -5.54 -1.12
C ILE A 151 -11.21 -5.80 -2.60
N ALA A 152 -12.47 -5.85 -3.03
CA ALA A 152 -12.86 -6.03 -4.43
C ALA A 152 -13.08 -4.67 -5.13
N LEU A 153 -13.63 -3.69 -4.43
CA LEU A 153 -14.00 -2.40 -4.98
C LEU A 153 -12.78 -1.53 -5.32
N VAL A 154 -11.82 -1.40 -4.39
CA VAL A 154 -10.66 -0.53 -4.54
C VAL A 154 -9.82 -0.86 -5.78
N PRO A 155 -9.34 -2.10 -6.02
CA PRO A 155 -8.50 -2.39 -7.17
C PRO A 155 -9.27 -2.19 -8.49
N ARG A 156 -10.57 -2.51 -8.52
CA ARG A 156 -11.40 -2.27 -9.71
C ARG A 156 -11.55 -0.79 -10.06
N ILE A 157 -11.67 0.08 -9.06
CA ILE A 157 -11.68 1.54 -9.27
C ILE A 157 -10.31 2.02 -9.74
N VAL A 158 -9.22 1.51 -9.15
CA VAL A 158 -7.85 1.83 -9.57
C VAL A 158 -7.61 1.43 -11.04
N ASP A 159 -8.01 0.22 -11.43
CA ASP A 159 -7.91 -0.28 -12.81
C ASP A 159 -8.66 0.62 -13.79
N VAL A 160 -9.87 1.04 -13.41
CA VAL A 160 -10.69 1.93 -14.22
C VAL A 160 -9.97 3.26 -14.37
N ILE A 161 -9.49 3.88 -13.29
CA ILE A 161 -8.78 5.17 -13.33
C ILE A 161 -7.59 5.15 -14.30
N GLY A 162 -6.79 4.08 -14.31
CA GLY A 162 -5.61 3.98 -15.17
C GLY A 162 -4.61 5.10 -14.90
N ASP A 163 -4.10 5.75 -15.95
CA ASP A 163 -3.07 6.81 -15.85
C ASP A 163 -3.64 8.20 -15.51
N ARG A 164 -4.94 8.31 -15.26
CA ARG A 164 -5.58 9.60 -14.94
C ARG A 164 -5.16 10.07 -13.55
N ASN A 165 -5.03 11.38 -13.39
CA ASN A 165 -4.61 12.01 -12.14
C ASN A 165 -5.77 12.11 -11.12
N VAL A 166 -6.39 10.98 -10.77
CA VAL A 166 -7.45 10.87 -9.75
C VAL A 166 -6.94 10.00 -8.61
N THR A 167 -6.96 10.53 -7.39
CA THR A 167 -6.51 9.80 -6.20
C THR A 167 -7.59 8.82 -5.72
N VAL A 168 -7.21 7.60 -5.33
CA VAL A 168 -8.14 6.66 -4.66
C VAL A 168 -7.83 6.56 -3.18
N VAL A 169 -8.88 6.68 -2.37
CA VAL A 169 -8.87 6.46 -0.92
C VAL A 169 -9.81 5.35 -0.57
N ALA A 170 -9.32 4.34 0.17
CA ALA A 170 -10.15 3.26 0.66
C ALA A 170 -10.87 3.66 1.96
N THR A 171 -12.16 3.35 2.09
CA THR A 171 -12.92 3.51 3.33
C THR A 171 -13.85 2.34 3.57
N GLY A 172 -13.97 1.93 4.84
CA GLY A 172 -14.69 0.72 5.27
C GLY A 172 -13.76 -0.25 6.00
N SER A 173 -14.09 -0.56 7.26
CA SER A 173 -13.34 -1.47 8.16
C SER A 173 -11.85 -1.18 8.42
N ILE A 174 -11.31 -0.07 7.92
CA ILE A 174 -9.93 0.31 8.19
C ILE A 174 -9.87 1.08 9.51
N ALA A 175 -9.12 0.54 10.48
CA ALA A 175 -8.98 1.11 11.82
C ALA A 175 -7.53 1.11 12.34
N ASP A 176 -6.58 0.52 11.62
CA ASP A 176 -5.18 0.43 12.02
C ASP A 176 -4.21 0.34 10.82
N ALA A 177 -2.93 0.19 11.12
CA ALA A 177 -1.84 0.05 10.15
C ALA A 177 -2.00 -1.12 9.17
N ARG A 178 -2.62 -2.24 9.58
CA ARG A 178 -2.79 -3.41 8.72
C ARG A 178 -3.78 -3.09 7.61
N GLY A 179 -4.89 -2.45 7.97
CA GLY A 179 -5.87 -1.94 7.00
C GLY A 179 -5.26 -0.90 6.07
N PHE A 180 -4.36 -0.05 6.57
CA PHE A 180 -3.64 0.91 5.73
C PHE A 180 -2.75 0.22 4.69
N VAL A 181 -1.91 -0.73 5.11
CA VAL A 181 -1.04 -1.46 4.18
C VAL A 181 -1.85 -2.28 3.18
N ALA A 182 -2.95 -2.89 3.61
CA ALA A 182 -3.86 -3.59 2.70
C ALA A 182 -4.42 -2.65 1.63
N ALA A 183 -4.89 -1.45 2.01
CA ALA A 183 -5.38 -0.46 1.06
C ALA A 183 -4.29 -0.01 0.05
N LEU A 184 -3.06 0.22 0.53
CA LEU A 184 -1.92 0.55 -0.34
C LEU A 184 -1.61 -0.60 -1.32
N ALA A 185 -1.67 -1.85 -0.87
CA ALA A 185 -1.45 -3.02 -1.71
C ALA A 185 -2.55 -3.19 -2.78
N LEU A 186 -3.77 -2.70 -2.52
CA LEU A 186 -4.87 -2.66 -3.49
C LEU A 186 -4.77 -1.50 -4.49
N GLY A 187 -3.75 -0.64 -4.38
CA GLY A 187 -3.50 0.50 -5.27
C GLY A 187 -4.07 1.83 -4.80
N ALA A 188 -4.73 1.89 -3.63
CA ALA A 188 -5.12 3.17 -3.04
C ALA A 188 -3.88 3.99 -2.63
N LYS A 189 -4.03 5.31 -2.55
CA LYS A 189 -2.98 6.23 -2.09
C LYS A 189 -3.18 6.70 -0.65
N GLY A 190 -4.28 6.29 -0.03
CA GLY A 190 -4.63 6.64 1.33
C GLY A 190 -5.85 5.89 1.82
N ILE A 191 -6.20 6.14 3.07
CA ILE A 191 -7.36 5.58 3.75
C ILE A 191 -8.19 6.70 4.38
N CYS A 192 -9.49 6.46 4.51
CA CYS A 192 -10.38 7.30 5.30
C CYS A 192 -10.97 6.46 6.43
N MET A 193 -10.80 6.93 7.67
CA MET A 193 -11.28 6.26 8.88
C MET A 193 -12.41 7.08 9.52
N GLY A 194 -13.46 6.38 9.93
CA GLY A 194 -14.57 6.94 10.69
C GLY A 194 -14.54 6.46 12.14
N THR A 195 -15.06 5.25 12.37
CA THR A 195 -15.22 4.61 13.70
C THR A 195 -13.98 4.72 14.60
N ARG A 196 -12.77 4.51 14.06
CA ARG A 196 -11.52 4.65 14.80
C ARG A 196 -11.30 6.05 15.38
N PHE A 197 -11.68 7.11 14.65
CA PHE A 197 -11.54 8.49 15.11
C PHE A 197 -12.68 8.96 16.00
N ILE A 198 -13.83 8.28 16.04
CA ILE A 198 -14.86 8.55 17.07
C ILE A 198 -14.27 8.24 18.46
N ALA A 199 -13.56 7.12 18.58
CA ALA A 199 -12.80 6.75 19.79
C ALA A 199 -11.48 7.55 19.90
N SER A 200 -11.58 8.88 19.88
CA SER A 200 -10.49 9.82 20.16
C SER A 200 -10.88 10.88 21.18
N ASP A 201 -9.88 11.50 21.80
CA ASP A 201 -10.09 12.55 22.81
C ASP A 201 -10.79 13.77 22.19
N GLU A 202 -10.37 14.17 21.00
CA GLU A 202 -10.82 15.38 20.31
C GLU A 202 -12.19 15.25 19.64
N SER A 203 -12.67 14.02 19.41
CA SER A 203 -14.02 13.79 18.90
C SER A 203 -15.06 14.38 19.85
N TYR A 204 -16.06 15.07 19.30
CA TYR A 204 -17.15 15.63 20.09
C TYR A 204 -18.27 14.62 20.38
N ALA A 205 -18.07 13.34 20.07
CA ALA A 205 -18.97 12.27 20.50
C ALA A 205 -19.10 12.24 22.03
N ASN A 206 -20.28 11.88 22.52
CA ASN A 206 -20.49 11.64 23.95
C ASN A 206 -19.57 10.51 24.45
N ASP A 207 -19.06 10.64 25.68
CA ASP A 207 -18.15 9.65 26.26
C ASP A 207 -18.77 8.26 26.32
N TYR A 208 -20.07 8.15 26.61
CA TYR A 208 -20.79 6.87 26.56
C TYR A 208 -20.65 6.21 25.19
N TYR A 209 -20.89 6.95 24.11
CA TYR A 209 -20.76 6.43 22.75
C TYR A 209 -19.31 6.01 22.42
N LYS A 210 -18.32 6.81 22.83
CA LYS A 210 -16.90 6.44 22.66
C LYS A 210 -16.56 5.14 23.39
N GLN A 211 -17.05 4.96 24.63
CA GLN A 211 -16.82 3.76 25.42
C GLN A 211 -17.52 2.54 24.81
N GLN A 212 -18.73 2.70 24.27
CA GLN A 212 -19.43 1.61 23.59
C GLN A 212 -18.59 1.03 22.45
N LEU A 213 -17.84 1.83 21.69
CA LEU A 213 -16.99 1.32 20.61
C LEU A 213 -15.94 0.28 21.06
N LEU A 214 -15.57 0.24 22.34
CA LEU A 214 -14.60 -0.70 22.90
C LEU A 214 -15.21 -2.07 23.23
N HIS A 215 -16.53 -2.20 23.15
CA HIS A 215 -17.28 -3.38 23.59
C HIS A 215 -17.90 -4.20 22.45
N TYR A 216 -17.75 -3.75 21.21
CA TYR A 216 -18.40 -4.34 20.04
C TYR A 216 -17.35 -4.91 19.09
N THR A 217 -17.71 -6.00 18.42
CA THR A 217 -16.89 -6.65 17.39
C THR A 217 -17.46 -6.42 15.99
N GLU A 218 -16.77 -6.88 14.96
CA GLU A 218 -17.25 -6.88 13.58
C GLU A 218 -18.60 -7.56 13.39
N ALA A 219 -18.91 -8.55 14.25
CA ALA A 219 -20.18 -9.29 14.25
C ALA A 219 -21.33 -8.49 14.88
N ASP A 220 -21.03 -7.46 15.67
CA ASP A 220 -22.00 -6.67 16.42
C ASP A 220 -22.37 -5.37 15.70
N THR A 221 -22.40 -5.39 14.36
CA THR A 221 -22.88 -4.28 13.55
C THR A 221 -24.01 -4.74 12.62
N ASP A 222 -24.91 -3.82 12.28
CA ASP A 222 -26.04 -4.13 11.41
C ASP A 222 -26.25 -3.07 10.33
N TYR A 223 -26.75 -3.51 9.18
CA TYR A 223 -27.12 -2.63 8.06
C TYR A 223 -28.63 -2.43 8.06
N THR A 224 -29.07 -1.18 8.22
CA THR A 224 -30.46 -0.84 8.54
C THR A 224 -30.85 0.52 7.98
N ASP A 225 -32.13 0.70 7.67
CA ASP A 225 -32.74 1.98 7.31
C ASP A 225 -33.64 2.54 8.44
N LEU A 226 -33.55 1.97 9.64
CA LEU A 226 -34.35 2.36 10.81
C LEU A 226 -34.09 3.80 11.25
N TYR A 227 -32.84 4.24 11.19
CA TYR A 227 -32.43 5.58 11.62
C TYR A 227 -32.47 6.54 10.46
N SER A 228 -33.27 7.59 10.58
CA SER A 228 -33.44 8.58 9.53
C SER A 228 -33.11 9.98 10.02
N ARG A 229 -32.61 10.79 9.09
CA ARG A 229 -32.53 12.23 9.26
C ARG A 229 -33.81 12.83 8.66
N ALA A 230 -34.74 13.24 9.53
CA ALA A 230 -36.09 13.63 9.10
C ALA A 230 -36.74 12.53 8.23
N THR A 231 -37.29 12.89 7.06
CA THR A 231 -37.92 11.96 6.12
C THR A 231 -36.93 11.26 5.16
N TRP A 232 -35.63 11.53 5.27
CA TRP A 232 -34.62 10.94 4.39
C TRP A 232 -34.28 9.51 4.84
N ARG A 233 -34.77 8.52 4.09
CA ARG A 233 -34.45 7.10 4.26
C ARG A 233 -33.22 6.74 3.46
N ALA A 234 -32.07 6.76 4.13
CA ALA A 234 -30.79 6.35 3.58
C ALA A 234 -30.20 5.26 4.48
N PRO A 235 -29.93 4.04 3.96
CA PRO A 235 -29.38 2.97 4.78
C PRO A 235 -28.10 3.36 5.50
N THR A 236 -27.96 2.84 6.71
CA THR A 236 -26.85 3.07 7.62
C THR A 236 -26.30 1.77 8.15
N ARG A 237 -25.02 1.77 8.54
CA ARG A 237 -24.46 0.74 9.42
C ARG A 237 -24.27 1.27 10.83
N VAL A 238 -24.81 0.53 11.79
CA VAL A 238 -24.86 0.88 13.21
C VAL A 238 -24.27 -0.22 14.07
N LEU A 239 -23.93 0.10 15.32
CA LEU A 239 -23.72 -0.90 16.36
C LEU A 239 -25.04 -1.60 16.66
N ASN A 240 -25.00 -2.91 16.83
CA ASN A 240 -26.16 -3.74 17.13
C ASN A 240 -26.50 -3.71 18.64
N THR A 241 -26.80 -2.52 19.15
CA THR A 241 -27.09 -2.27 20.57
C THR A 241 -28.36 -2.99 21.04
N PRO A 242 -28.58 -3.19 22.35
CA PRO A 242 -29.83 -3.74 22.86
C PRO A 242 -31.07 -2.95 22.39
N PHE A 243 -30.95 -1.62 22.28
CA PHE A 243 -31.98 -0.78 21.71
C PHE A 243 -32.21 -1.11 20.23
N HIS A 244 -31.14 -1.20 19.42
CA HIS A 244 -31.28 -1.54 18.01
C HIS A 244 -31.92 -2.92 17.80
N GLN A 245 -31.48 -3.94 18.55
CA GLN A 245 -32.04 -5.30 18.48
C GLN A 245 -33.53 -5.34 18.81
N LYS A 246 -33.95 -4.57 19.82
CA LYS A 246 -35.36 -4.45 20.22
C LYS A 246 -36.23 -3.86 19.10
N TRP A 247 -35.69 -2.90 18.35
CA TRP A 247 -36.48 -2.13 17.38
C TRP A 247 -36.26 -2.53 15.92
N LYS A 248 -35.20 -3.25 15.56
CA LYS A 248 -34.96 -3.76 14.21
C LYS A 248 -36.17 -4.51 13.60
N PRO A 249 -36.97 -5.29 14.35
CA PRO A 249 -38.12 -6.00 13.78
C PRO A 249 -39.32 -5.11 13.43
N VAL A 250 -39.30 -3.81 13.73
CA VAL A 250 -40.48 -2.96 13.48
C VAL A 250 -40.79 -2.82 11.99
N PRO A 251 -42.09 -2.66 11.66
CA PRO A 251 -42.51 -2.37 10.30
C PRO A 251 -41.74 -1.20 9.69
N GLN A 252 -41.40 -1.34 8.41
CA GLN A 252 -40.60 -0.37 7.67
C GLN A 252 -41.26 1.01 7.54
N ASP A 253 -42.56 1.16 7.81
CA ASP A 253 -43.27 2.44 7.79
C ASP A 253 -43.06 3.27 9.07
N VAL A 254 -42.50 2.68 10.13
CA VAL A 254 -42.08 3.42 11.33
C VAL A 254 -40.87 4.30 11.00
N SER A 255 -41.02 5.60 11.24
CA SER A 255 -39.97 6.60 10.98
C SER A 255 -39.79 7.56 12.15
N ASN A 256 -38.69 8.30 12.13
CA ASN A 256 -38.44 9.44 13.01
C ASN A 256 -39.42 10.58 12.67
N ASN A 257 -40.59 10.57 13.32
CA ASN A 257 -41.64 11.58 13.20
C ASN A 257 -41.94 12.26 14.56
N GLU A 258 -42.80 13.28 14.55
CA GLU A 258 -43.12 14.05 15.77
C GLU A 258 -43.81 13.22 16.87
N ASP A 259 -44.42 12.10 16.49
CA ASP A 259 -45.07 11.16 17.40
C ASP A 259 -44.07 10.24 18.12
N GLN A 260 -42.82 10.16 17.66
CA GLN A 260 -41.79 9.40 18.37
C GLN A 260 -41.47 10.06 19.72
N PRO A 261 -41.30 9.27 20.78
CA PRO A 261 -40.95 9.79 22.09
C PRO A 261 -39.60 10.52 22.02
N ILE A 262 -39.50 11.59 22.79
CA ILE A 262 -38.25 12.31 23.01
C ILE A 262 -37.35 11.42 23.86
N VAL A 263 -36.15 11.12 23.36
CA VAL A 263 -35.12 10.34 24.06
C VAL A 263 -33.98 11.23 24.57
N GLY A 264 -33.92 12.50 24.14
CA GLY A 264 -32.96 13.44 24.70
C GLY A 264 -32.95 14.81 24.02
N TYR A 265 -31.96 15.62 24.41
CA TYR A 265 -31.72 16.97 23.92
C TYR A 265 -30.22 17.15 23.70
N SER A 266 -29.85 17.95 22.70
CA SER A 266 -28.45 18.25 22.40
C SER A 266 -28.31 19.66 21.84
N ILE A 267 -27.15 20.28 22.02
CA ILE A 267 -26.77 21.48 21.28
C ILE A 267 -26.01 21.01 20.04
N ILE A 268 -26.52 21.36 18.86
CA ILE A 268 -25.92 21.03 17.57
C ILE A 268 -25.72 22.31 16.77
N TYR A 269 -24.47 22.58 16.35
CA TYR A 269 -24.09 23.82 15.66
C TYR A 269 -24.54 25.11 16.38
N GLY A 270 -24.62 25.06 17.71
CA GLY A 270 -25.04 26.17 18.58
C GLY A 270 -26.56 26.31 18.79
N GLY A 271 -27.38 25.46 18.17
CA GLY A 271 -28.83 25.43 18.37
C GLY A 271 -29.29 24.23 19.20
N GLU A 272 -30.33 24.40 20.00
CA GLU A 272 -30.98 23.29 20.70
C GLU A 272 -31.69 22.35 19.72
N THR A 273 -31.47 21.05 19.87
CA THR A 273 -32.04 19.99 19.04
C THR A 273 -32.70 18.94 19.93
N ILE A 274 -33.98 18.68 19.68
CA ILE A 274 -34.72 17.58 20.29
C ILE A 274 -34.33 16.27 19.58
N LEU A 275 -33.91 15.27 20.36
CA LEU A 275 -33.61 13.94 19.88
C LEU A 275 -34.81 13.03 20.16
N ARG A 276 -35.43 12.55 19.10
CA ARG A 276 -36.53 11.58 19.17
C ARG A 276 -36.02 10.18 18.88
N ARG A 277 -36.78 9.18 19.29
CA ARG A 277 -36.50 7.78 18.96
C ARG A 277 -36.35 7.63 17.43
N PHE A 278 -35.33 6.90 17.00
CA PHE A 278 -34.92 6.72 15.60
C PHE A 278 -34.29 7.94 14.92
N ALA A 279 -34.00 9.01 15.67
CA ALA A 279 -33.19 10.11 15.16
C ALA A 279 -31.82 9.61 14.68
N GLY A 280 -31.42 10.06 13.48
CA GLY A 280 -30.11 9.79 12.91
C GLY A 280 -28.97 10.60 13.53
N GLN A 281 -29.26 11.53 14.43
CA GLN A 281 -28.26 12.29 15.18
C GLN A 281 -27.71 11.42 16.33
N VAL A 282 -26.39 11.21 16.32
CA VAL A 282 -25.67 10.54 17.41
C VAL A 282 -25.45 11.50 18.58
N ALA A 283 -25.27 10.94 19.77
CA ALA A 283 -24.98 11.72 20.97
C ALA A 283 -23.60 12.42 20.89
N ASN A 284 -23.60 13.73 21.14
CA ASN A 284 -22.40 14.54 21.30
C ASN A 284 -22.17 14.90 22.79
N GLN A 285 -21.10 15.63 23.09
CA GLN A 285 -20.72 15.99 24.47
C GLN A 285 -21.78 16.80 25.24
N THR A 286 -22.71 17.48 24.56
CA THR A 286 -23.80 18.24 25.19
C THR A 286 -25.08 17.43 25.34
N THR A 287 -25.13 16.23 24.76
CA THR A 287 -26.34 15.43 24.73
C THR A 287 -26.69 14.93 26.12
N ALA A 288 -27.94 15.14 26.52
CA ALA A 288 -28.55 14.63 27.75
C ALA A 288 -29.81 13.83 27.42
N GLY A 289 -30.10 12.79 28.21
CA GLY A 289 -31.24 11.90 28.02
C GLY A 289 -30.84 10.42 28.05
N GLU A 290 -31.62 9.60 27.36
CA GLU A 290 -31.48 8.16 27.26
C GLU A 290 -30.46 7.80 26.16
N LEU A 291 -29.16 7.94 26.46
CA LEU A 291 -28.07 7.75 25.49
C LEU A 291 -28.06 6.35 24.88
N GLU A 292 -28.47 5.34 25.63
CA GLU A 292 -28.62 3.94 25.20
C GLU A 292 -29.74 3.73 24.19
N ASN A 293 -30.70 4.66 24.11
CA ASN A 293 -31.82 4.65 23.17
C ASN A 293 -31.57 5.49 21.91
N MET A 294 -30.34 5.97 21.72
CA MET A 294 -29.90 6.74 20.55
C MET A 294 -29.10 5.87 19.58
N VAL A 295 -29.05 6.31 18.32
CA VAL A 295 -28.25 5.64 17.29
C VAL A 295 -26.75 5.72 17.60
N MET A 296 -26.02 4.66 17.29
CA MET A 296 -24.56 4.61 17.35
C MET A 296 -24.04 4.05 16.03
N TYR A 297 -23.33 4.86 15.26
CA TYR A 297 -22.79 4.45 13.95
C TYR A 297 -21.42 3.77 14.10
N GLY A 298 -21.30 2.53 13.64
CA GLY A 298 -20.05 1.78 13.72
C GLY A 298 -19.86 0.93 12.47
N GLY A 299 -18.68 0.99 11.87
CA GLY A 299 -18.28 0.05 10.83
C GLY A 299 -17.85 -1.28 11.43
N GLN A 300 -17.74 -2.33 10.60
CA GLN A 300 -17.29 -3.64 11.07
C GLN A 300 -15.85 -3.62 11.62
N GLY A 301 -15.05 -2.61 11.24
CA GLY A 301 -13.74 -2.37 11.85
C GLY A 301 -13.77 -2.00 13.35
N VAL A 302 -14.95 -1.88 13.97
CA VAL A 302 -15.09 -1.61 15.41
C VAL A 302 -14.37 -2.63 16.28
N GLY A 303 -14.30 -3.91 15.88
CA GLY A 303 -13.56 -4.95 16.62
C GLY A 303 -12.04 -4.72 16.70
N LEU A 304 -11.51 -3.72 15.98
CA LEU A 304 -10.10 -3.30 16.06
C LEU A 304 -9.91 -2.04 16.94
N VAL A 305 -10.99 -1.50 17.51
CA VAL A 305 -11.00 -0.29 18.34
C VAL A 305 -10.92 -0.67 19.82
N ASN A 306 -9.70 -0.74 20.36
CA ASN A 306 -9.46 -1.28 21.71
C ASN A 306 -9.10 -0.23 22.77
N SER A 307 -9.10 1.05 22.42
CA SER A 307 -8.70 2.16 23.29
C SER A 307 -9.28 3.47 22.78
N ILE A 308 -9.31 4.50 23.63
CA ILE A 308 -9.52 5.90 23.23
C ILE A 308 -8.15 6.57 23.29
N LEU A 309 -7.76 7.27 22.23
CA LEU A 309 -6.43 7.87 22.09
C LEU A 309 -6.54 9.29 21.51
N PRO A 310 -5.56 10.17 21.73
CA PRO A 310 -5.44 11.40 20.96
C PRO A 310 -5.45 11.11 19.45
N ALA A 311 -6.18 11.90 18.66
CA ALA A 311 -6.33 11.67 17.23
C ALA A 311 -4.98 11.73 16.49
N GLY A 312 -4.06 12.57 16.96
CA GLY A 312 -2.69 12.60 16.43
C GLY A 312 -1.92 11.30 16.66
N ASP A 313 -2.12 10.65 17.81
CA ASP A 313 -1.49 9.35 18.12
C ASP A 313 -2.11 8.22 17.29
N ILE A 314 -3.41 8.29 16.99
CA ILE A 314 -4.06 7.39 16.03
C ILE A 314 -3.39 7.49 14.66
N VAL A 315 -3.24 8.71 14.12
CA VAL A 315 -2.57 8.94 12.82
C VAL A 315 -1.13 8.40 12.86
N LYS A 316 -0.37 8.76 13.89
CA LYS A 316 1.03 8.33 14.05
C LYS A 316 1.15 6.80 14.10
N SER A 317 0.34 6.14 14.93
CA SER A 317 0.38 4.68 15.08
C SER A 317 0.06 3.93 13.79
N VAL A 318 -0.87 4.46 12.99
CA VAL A 318 -1.23 3.90 11.68
C VAL A 318 -0.06 4.03 10.70
N VAL A 319 0.57 5.21 10.63
CA VAL A 319 1.68 5.48 9.71
C VAL A 319 2.93 4.69 10.09
N GLU A 320 3.39 4.79 11.33
CA GLU A 320 4.57 4.08 11.82
C GLU A 320 4.39 2.56 11.76
N GLY A 321 3.18 2.07 12.08
CA GLY A 321 2.83 0.67 11.95
C GLY A 321 2.88 0.21 10.48
N ALA A 322 2.38 1.03 9.55
CA ALA A 322 2.40 0.71 8.13
C ALA A 322 3.83 0.64 7.59
N GLU A 323 4.70 1.59 7.94
CA GLU A 323 6.12 1.56 7.57
C GLU A 323 6.82 0.29 8.06
N LYS A 324 6.55 -0.12 9.31
CA LYS A 324 7.08 -1.36 9.87
C LYS A 324 6.60 -2.59 9.10
N ILE A 325 5.30 -2.70 8.86
CA ILE A 325 4.70 -3.84 8.14
C ILE A 325 5.27 -3.92 6.72
N ILE A 326 5.37 -2.80 5.99
CA ILE A 326 5.91 -2.78 4.63
C ILE A 326 7.38 -3.22 4.63
N LYS A 327 8.19 -2.74 5.59
CA LYS A 327 9.58 -3.17 5.73
C LYS A 327 9.69 -4.68 6.00
N GLU A 328 8.86 -5.21 6.87
CA GLU A 328 8.82 -6.64 7.18
C GLU A 328 8.41 -7.48 5.97
N LEU A 329 7.36 -7.07 5.24
CA LEU A 329 6.93 -7.73 4.00
C LEU A 329 8.03 -7.71 2.95
N GLY A 330 8.69 -6.56 2.73
CA GLY A 330 9.81 -6.44 1.80
C GLY A 330 10.99 -7.34 2.17
N SER A 331 11.27 -7.52 3.47
CA SER A 331 12.32 -8.43 3.93
C SER A 331 12.01 -9.91 3.69
N ARG A 332 10.72 -10.30 3.74
CA ARG A 332 10.28 -11.68 3.45
C ARG A 332 10.37 -12.03 1.98
N THR A 333 10.28 -11.03 1.10
CA THR A 333 10.38 -11.20 -0.36
C THR A 333 11.80 -11.07 -0.90
N GLN A 334 12.80 -10.68 -0.09
CA GLN A 334 14.18 -10.66 -0.54
C GLN A 334 14.71 -12.08 -0.73
N VAL A 335 15.04 -12.43 -1.97
CA VAL A 335 15.71 -13.70 -2.29
C VAL A 335 17.08 -13.70 -1.63
N LYS A 336 17.30 -14.58 -0.65
CA LYS A 336 18.63 -14.75 -0.07
C LYS A 336 19.61 -15.15 -1.17
N PRO A 337 20.76 -14.47 -1.31
CA PRO A 337 21.71 -14.81 -2.35
C PRO A 337 22.24 -16.22 -2.13
N VAL A 338 22.25 -17.02 -3.19
CA VAL A 338 22.94 -18.31 -3.21
C VAL A 338 24.43 -18.00 -3.27
N LYS A 339 25.19 -18.65 -2.37
CA LYS A 339 26.64 -18.54 -2.33
C LYS A 339 27.26 -19.90 -2.66
N ALA A 340 28.30 -19.88 -3.49
CA ALA A 340 29.05 -21.07 -3.83
C ALA A 340 30.55 -20.78 -3.83
N VAL A 341 31.34 -21.83 -3.75
CA VAL A 341 32.79 -21.77 -3.66
C VAL A 341 33.41 -22.88 -4.49
N VAL A 342 34.56 -22.59 -5.08
CA VAL A 342 35.41 -23.58 -5.72
C VAL A 342 36.83 -23.48 -5.16
N LEU A 343 37.41 -24.62 -4.85
CA LEU A 343 38.82 -24.75 -4.52
C LEU A 343 39.53 -25.32 -5.75
N LEU A 344 40.27 -24.46 -6.45
CA LEU A 344 41.06 -24.85 -7.61
C LEU A 344 42.35 -25.51 -7.14
N LYS A 345 42.66 -26.68 -7.71
CA LYS A 345 43.92 -27.39 -7.46
C LYS A 345 44.46 -28.00 -8.75
N SER A 346 45.77 -28.13 -8.82
CA SER A 346 46.47 -28.92 -9.83
C SER A 346 47.67 -29.65 -9.27
N THR A 347 48.17 -30.62 -10.03
CA THR A 347 49.43 -31.34 -9.74
C THR A 347 50.68 -30.51 -10.03
N GLU A 348 50.53 -29.37 -10.71
CA GLU A 348 51.62 -28.50 -11.16
C GLU A 348 51.75 -27.21 -10.33
N GLY A 349 51.08 -27.13 -9.17
CA GLY A 349 51.21 -26.01 -8.23
C GLY A 349 50.27 -24.83 -8.46
N VAL A 350 49.36 -24.91 -9.45
CA VAL A 350 48.28 -23.92 -9.64
C VAL A 350 47.20 -24.17 -8.58
N SER A 351 46.83 -23.13 -7.84
CA SER A 351 45.77 -23.22 -6.84
C SER A 351 45.05 -21.89 -6.66
N GLY A 352 43.84 -21.94 -6.13
CA GLY A 352 43.04 -20.74 -5.91
C GLY A 352 41.72 -21.02 -5.22
N THR A 353 41.07 -19.97 -4.76
CA THR A 353 39.70 -20.03 -4.25
C THR A 353 38.87 -18.98 -4.95
N LEU A 354 37.76 -19.39 -5.56
CA LEU A 354 36.77 -18.47 -6.12
C LEU A 354 35.43 -18.63 -5.42
N TYR A 355 34.73 -17.53 -5.26
CA TYR A 355 33.43 -17.40 -4.65
C TYR A 355 32.44 -16.94 -5.71
N PHE A 356 31.25 -17.53 -5.66
CA PHE A 356 30.14 -17.22 -6.55
C PHE A 356 28.98 -16.69 -5.70
N THR A 357 28.35 -15.61 -6.14
CA THR A 357 27.17 -15.07 -5.47
C THR A 357 26.11 -14.66 -6.49
N GLN A 358 24.86 -15.09 -6.26
CA GLN A 358 23.71 -14.73 -7.10
C GLN A 358 22.48 -14.44 -6.24
N ALA A 359 21.81 -13.32 -6.44
CA ALA A 359 20.56 -12.96 -5.76
C ALA A 359 19.39 -13.02 -6.75
N GLY A 360 18.49 -14.01 -6.59
CA GLY A 360 17.39 -14.21 -7.54
C GLY A 360 17.92 -14.45 -8.96
N ASP A 361 17.40 -13.67 -9.93
CA ASP A 361 17.75 -13.76 -11.35
C ASP A 361 18.87 -12.79 -11.78
N GLU A 362 19.53 -12.13 -10.81
CA GLU A 362 20.68 -11.26 -11.10
C GLU A 362 21.86 -12.04 -11.71
N PRO A 363 22.79 -11.37 -12.40
CA PRO A 363 24.03 -12.00 -12.87
C PRO A 363 24.81 -12.66 -11.73
N THR A 364 25.44 -13.80 -12.00
CA THR A 364 26.31 -14.46 -11.03
C THR A 364 27.65 -13.75 -11.01
N LYS A 365 28.04 -13.27 -9.83
CA LYS A 365 29.34 -12.63 -9.60
C LYS A 365 30.35 -13.67 -9.14
N ILE A 366 31.53 -13.66 -9.75
CA ILE A 366 32.68 -14.50 -9.41
C ILE A 366 33.79 -13.62 -8.85
N THR A 367 34.26 -13.90 -7.64
CA THR A 367 35.40 -13.21 -7.03
C THR A 367 36.41 -14.17 -6.44
N GLY A 368 37.67 -13.77 -6.34
CA GLY A 368 38.67 -14.57 -5.62
C GLY A 368 40.06 -14.46 -6.22
N THR A 369 40.93 -15.40 -5.87
CA THR A 369 42.33 -15.37 -6.31
C THR A 369 42.81 -16.73 -6.80
N ILE A 370 43.69 -16.68 -7.81
CA ILE A 370 44.40 -17.83 -8.35
C ILE A 370 45.90 -17.50 -8.32
N SER A 371 46.73 -18.50 -8.07
CA SER A 371 48.18 -18.38 -7.97
C SER A 371 48.88 -19.57 -8.62
N GLY A 372 50.14 -19.39 -9.02
CA GLY A 372 50.97 -20.42 -9.64
C GLY A 372 50.84 -20.51 -11.16
N LEU A 373 50.19 -19.53 -11.80
CA LEU A 373 50.06 -19.46 -13.26
C LEU A 373 51.34 -18.93 -13.90
N LYS A 374 51.57 -19.27 -15.18
CA LYS A 374 52.59 -18.59 -15.98
C LYS A 374 52.10 -17.16 -16.29
N ALA A 375 53.01 -16.23 -16.49
CA ALA A 375 52.62 -14.88 -16.89
C ALA A 375 51.96 -14.91 -18.29
N GLY A 376 50.81 -14.26 -18.44
CA GLY A 376 50.07 -14.23 -19.70
C GLY A 376 48.56 -14.47 -19.56
N LEU A 377 47.91 -14.76 -20.69
CA LEU A 377 46.49 -15.07 -20.76
C LEU A 377 46.26 -16.58 -20.62
N HIS A 378 45.20 -16.93 -19.90
CA HIS A 378 44.78 -18.31 -19.65
C HIS A 378 43.27 -18.45 -19.88
N GLY A 379 42.85 -19.37 -20.74
CA GLY A 379 41.44 -19.66 -20.94
C GLY A 379 40.75 -20.10 -19.64
N PHE A 380 39.52 -19.65 -19.42
CA PHE A 380 38.80 -19.81 -18.17
C PHE A 380 37.34 -20.18 -18.43
N HIS A 381 36.98 -21.40 -18.05
CA HIS A 381 35.70 -21.97 -18.44
C HIS A 381 35.03 -22.72 -17.29
N ILE A 382 33.71 -22.81 -17.35
CA ILE A 382 32.93 -23.79 -16.59
C ILE A 382 32.65 -24.97 -17.50
N HIS A 383 33.03 -26.15 -17.05
CA HIS A 383 32.85 -27.40 -17.78
C HIS A 383 31.57 -28.13 -17.37
N ALA A 384 31.08 -29.00 -18.23
CA ALA A 384 29.78 -29.64 -18.07
C ALA A 384 29.71 -30.58 -16.84
N LEU A 385 30.84 -31.19 -16.43
CA LEU A 385 30.87 -32.18 -15.36
C LEU A 385 31.78 -31.72 -14.21
N GLY A 386 31.35 -31.99 -12.97
CA GLY A 386 32.19 -31.86 -11.77
C GLY A 386 33.05 -33.09 -11.49
N ASP A 387 33.33 -33.93 -12.49
CA ASP A 387 34.17 -35.12 -12.30
C ASP A 387 35.65 -34.74 -12.40
N THR A 388 36.38 -34.93 -11.30
CA THR A 388 37.84 -34.70 -11.19
C THR A 388 38.63 -35.98 -10.91
N THR A 389 38.02 -37.15 -11.10
CA THR A 389 38.63 -38.47 -10.79
C THR A 389 39.89 -38.78 -11.61
N ASN A 390 40.02 -38.22 -12.81
CA ASN A 390 41.22 -38.27 -13.64
C ASN A 390 41.81 -36.86 -13.85
N GLY A 391 41.91 -36.09 -12.77
CA GLY A 391 42.26 -34.68 -12.81
C GLY A 391 41.26 -33.88 -13.63
N CYS A 392 41.72 -32.83 -14.29
CA CYS A 392 40.85 -31.93 -15.05
C CYS A 392 40.35 -32.50 -16.37
N THR A 393 40.85 -33.67 -16.78
CA THR A 393 40.44 -34.33 -18.04
C THR A 393 38.99 -34.84 -17.98
N SER A 394 38.53 -35.27 -16.81
CA SER A 394 37.17 -35.84 -16.64
C SER A 394 36.05 -34.80 -16.60
N THR A 395 36.34 -33.50 -16.62
CA THR A 395 35.31 -32.45 -16.49
C THR A 395 34.39 -32.31 -17.73
N GLY A 396 34.66 -33.05 -18.81
CA GLY A 396 33.86 -33.01 -20.04
C GLY A 396 34.10 -31.75 -20.88
N PRO A 397 33.19 -31.40 -21.81
CA PRO A 397 33.26 -30.18 -22.62
C PRO A 397 32.88 -28.93 -21.81
N HIS A 398 32.91 -27.75 -22.43
CA HIS A 398 32.38 -26.53 -21.83
C HIS A 398 30.88 -26.70 -21.53
N PHE A 399 30.40 -26.05 -20.48
CA PHE A 399 28.99 -26.10 -20.12
C PHE A 399 28.16 -25.34 -21.17
N ASN A 400 27.35 -26.09 -21.94
CA ASN A 400 26.63 -25.56 -23.10
C ASN A 400 25.17 -26.09 -23.15
N PRO A 401 24.28 -25.61 -22.26
CA PRO A 401 22.89 -26.06 -22.25
C PRO A 401 22.09 -25.59 -23.48
N ALA A 402 22.58 -24.58 -24.21
CA ALA A 402 21.92 -24.00 -25.37
C ALA A 402 22.44 -24.53 -26.72
N SER A 403 23.39 -25.47 -26.71
CA SER A 403 24.01 -26.05 -27.92
C SER A 403 24.52 -25.01 -28.92
N LYS A 404 25.19 -23.96 -28.41
CA LYS A 404 25.81 -22.90 -29.19
C LYS A 404 27.27 -23.23 -29.54
N ASP A 405 27.86 -22.48 -30.47
CA ASP A 405 29.31 -22.49 -30.69
C ASP A 405 30.03 -21.71 -29.57
N HIS A 406 31.33 -21.95 -29.43
CA HIS A 406 32.22 -21.19 -28.54
C HIS A 406 32.31 -19.71 -28.94
N GLY A 407 32.39 -18.81 -27.95
CA GLY A 407 32.48 -17.36 -28.17
C GLY A 407 33.05 -16.57 -26.99
N ALA A 408 33.21 -15.25 -27.17
CA ALA A 408 33.64 -14.37 -26.08
C ALA A 408 32.53 -14.20 -25.03
N PRO A 409 32.83 -13.84 -23.76
CA PRO A 409 31.81 -13.69 -22.71
C PRO A 409 30.67 -12.72 -23.04
N GLU A 410 30.96 -11.71 -23.85
CA GLU A 410 30.01 -10.67 -24.29
C GLU A 410 29.23 -11.06 -25.57
N ASP A 411 29.61 -12.15 -26.24
CA ASP A 411 28.94 -12.58 -27.47
C ASP A 411 27.61 -13.27 -27.14
N GLU A 412 26.56 -13.02 -27.94
CA GLU A 412 25.27 -13.72 -27.80
C GLU A 412 25.38 -15.22 -28.11
N THR A 413 26.25 -15.57 -29.06
CA THR A 413 26.57 -16.96 -29.44
C THR A 413 27.86 -17.38 -28.77
N ARG A 414 27.71 -18.05 -27.62
CA ARG A 414 28.79 -18.67 -26.85
C ARG A 414 28.24 -19.86 -26.06
N HIS A 415 29.11 -20.72 -25.54
CA HIS A 415 28.69 -21.61 -24.46
C HIS A 415 28.44 -20.80 -23.19
N ALA A 416 27.48 -21.25 -22.37
CA ALA A 416 27.22 -20.63 -21.09
C ALA A 416 28.47 -20.59 -20.19
N GLY A 417 29.30 -21.63 -20.24
CA GLY A 417 30.54 -21.74 -19.50
C GLY A 417 31.74 -20.96 -20.04
N ASP A 418 31.64 -20.25 -21.17
CA ASP A 418 32.76 -19.50 -21.75
C ASP A 418 32.95 -18.17 -21.00
N LEU A 419 33.95 -18.09 -20.12
CA LEU A 419 34.25 -16.90 -19.31
C LEU A 419 35.49 -16.13 -19.81
N GLY A 420 36.06 -16.53 -20.95
CA GLY A 420 37.14 -15.84 -21.65
C GLY A 420 38.51 -16.12 -21.02
N ASN A 421 39.32 -15.07 -20.87
CA ASN A 421 40.69 -15.20 -20.38
C ASN A 421 40.91 -14.56 -19.00
N LEU A 422 41.71 -15.22 -18.18
CA LEU A 422 42.37 -14.63 -17.02
C LEU A 422 43.74 -14.08 -17.41
N THR A 423 44.14 -12.96 -16.80
CA THR A 423 45.45 -12.34 -17.05
C THR A 423 46.35 -12.47 -15.82
N ALA A 424 47.31 -13.39 -15.88
CA ALA A 424 48.28 -13.61 -14.81
C ALA A 424 49.48 -12.66 -14.93
N GLY A 425 49.82 -12.00 -13.83
CA GLY A 425 50.99 -11.14 -13.73
C GLY A 425 52.32 -11.90 -13.72
N ALA A 426 53.45 -11.18 -13.67
CA ALA A 426 54.78 -11.78 -13.56
C ALA A 426 54.99 -12.58 -12.26
N ASP A 427 54.17 -12.33 -11.24
CA ASP A 427 54.13 -13.07 -9.97
C ASP A 427 53.24 -14.32 -10.03
N GLY A 428 52.63 -14.61 -11.18
CA GLY A 428 51.79 -15.78 -11.42
C GLY A 428 50.44 -15.74 -10.69
N LYS A 429 49.96 -14.55 -10.30
CA LYS A 429 48.70 -14.36 -9.58
C LYS A 429 47.65 -13.66 -10.44
N VAL A 430 46.39 -13.97 -10.14
CA VAL A 430 45.20 -13.35 -10.72
C VAL A 430 44.21 -13.02 -9.62
N GLU A 431 43.69 -11.79 -9.62
CA GLU A 431 42.49 -11.41 -8.88
C GLU A 431 41.28 -11.48 -9.83
N VAL A 432 40.32 -12.34 -9.52
CA VAL A 432 39.12 -12.55 -10.33
C VAL A 432 38.01 -11.65 -9.81
N ASN A 433 37.35 -10.92 -10.71
CA ASN A 433 36.14 -10.15 -10.43
C ASN A 433 35.32 -10.06 -11.72
N ILE A 434 34.51 -11.10 -11.96
CA ILE A 434 33.73 -11.30 -13.20
C ILE A 434 32.24 -11.31 -12.82
N SER A 435 31.37 -10.90 -13.74
CA SER A 435 29.92 -10.99 -13.61
C SER A 435 29.34 -11.58 -14.90
N ASP A 436 28.51 -12.62 -14.79
CA ASP A 436 28.01 -13.35 -15.96
C ASP A 436 26.53 -13.76 -15.79
N LYS A 437 25.76 -13.62 -16.88
CA LYS A 437 24.30 -13.85 -16.90
C LYS A 437 23.89 -15.28 -17.27
N GLN A 438 24.79 -16.10 -17.79
CA GLN A 438 24.48 -17.43 -18.34
C GLN A 438 24.83 -18.59 -17.40
N ILE A 439 25.34 -18.29 -16.21
CA ILE A 439 25.87 -19.29 -15.25
C ILE A 439 25.13 -19.27 -13.91
N PRO A 440 23.81 -19.54 -13.87
CA PRO A 440 23.02 -19.44 -12.65
C PRO A 440 23.48 -20.43 -11.56
N LEU A 441 23.29 -20.07 -10.29
CA LEU A 441 23.56 -20.95 -9.14
C LEU A 441 22.35 -21.81 -8.73
N SER A 442 21.18 -21.57 -9.32
CA SER A 442 19.96 -22.35 -9.06
C SER A 442 19.21 -22.70 -10.35
N GLY A 443 18.23 -23.60 -10.23
CA GLY A 443 17.41 -24.03 -11.37
C GLY A 443 18.06 -25.12 -12.23
N PRO A 444 17.41 -25.50 -13.35
CA PRO A 444 17.79 -26.67 -14.15
C PRO A 444 19.16 -26.52 -14.84
N ASN A 445 19.58 -25.28 -15.13
CA ASN A 445 20.87 -24.97 -15.76
C ASN A 445 21.93 -24.53 -14.74
N SER A 446 21.74 -24.85 -13.45
CA SER A 446 22.69 -24.45 -12.41
C SER A 446 24.11 -24.95 -12.70
N ILE A 447 25.10 -24.12 -12.34
CA ILE A 447 26.53 -24.48 -12.37
C ILE A 447 26.99 -25.20 -11.10
N ILE A 448 26.13 -25.32 -10.07
CA ILE A 448 26.47 -26.07 -8.86
C ILE A 448 26.73 -27.54 -9.22
N GLY A 449 27.83 -28.09 -8.71
CA GLY A 449 28.29 -29.44 -9.02
C GLY A 449 29.05 -29.55 -10.34
N ARG A 450 29.26 -28.45 -11.07
CA ARG A 450 30.13 -28.39 -12.27
C ARG A 450 31.55 -27.99 -11.89
N ALA A 451 32.49 -28.14 -12.83
CA ALA A 451 33.88 -27.77 -12.60
C ALA A 451 34.22 -26.42 -13.24
N VAL A 452 34.93 -25.57 -12.49
CA VAL A 452 35.74 -24.49 -13.08
C VAL A 452 37.03 -25.10 -13.59
N VAL A 453 37.50 -24.67 -14.76
CA VAL A 453 38.75 -25.09 -15.38
C VAL A 453 39.55 -23.86 -15.82
N VAL A 454 40.84 -23.85 -15.48
CA VAL A 454 41.84 -22.92 -16.00
C VAL A 454 42.71 -23.66 -17.00
N HIS A 455 42.93 -23.05 -18.16
CA HIS A 455 43.68 -23.62 -19.27
C HIS A 455 45.09 -23.06 -19.40
N ALA A 456 45.98 -23.80 -20.07
CA ALA A 456 47.39 -23.47 -20.24
C ALA A 456 47.60 -22.27 -21.16
N ASP A 457 46.82 -22.18 -22.22
CA ASP A 457 47.01 -21.23 -23.32
C ASP A 457 45.86 -20.21 -23.35
N PRO A 458 46.06 -19.08 -24.06
CA PRO A 458 44.99 -18.11 -24.27
C PRO A 458 43.82 -18.70 -25.05
N ASP A 459 42.61 -18.39 -24.60
CA ASP A 459 41.38 -18.63 -25.35
C ASP A 459 41.26 -17.61 -26.50
N ASP A 460 41.13 -18.12 -27.73
CA ASP A 460 40.96 -17.34 -28.96
C ASP A 460 39.54 -16.80 -29.20
N LEU A 461 38.63 -17.06 -28.24
CA LEU A 461 37.26 -16.60 -28.19
C LEU A 461 36.41 -17.05 -29.38
N GLY A 462 36.78 -18.18 -30.00
CA GLY A 462 36.13 -18.69 -31.21
C GLY A 462 36.48 -17.91 -32.48
N LYS A 463 37.55 -17.11 -32.45
CA LYS A 463 37.93 -16.16 -33.52
C LYS A 463 39.33 -16.46 -34.12
N GLY A 464 40.04 -17.47 -33.62
CA GLY A 464 41.42 -17.79 -34.02
C GLY A 464 41.60 -18.56 -35.34
N GLY A 465 40.53 -19.10 -35.93
CA GLY A 465 40.59 -19.82 -37.21
C GLY A 465 41.17 -21.24 -37.12
N HIS A 466 41.41 -21.75 -35.91
CA HIS A 466 41.81 -23.14 -35.67
C HIS A 466 40.58 -24.06 -35.66
N GLU A 467 40.75 -25.36 -35.95
CA GLU A 467 39.64 -26.33 -35.94
C GLU A 467 38.97 -26.45 -34.56
N LEU A 468 39.69 -26.11 -33.48
CA LEU A 468 39.19 -26.10 -32.11
C LEU A 468 38.65 -24.74 -31.64
N SER A 469 38.74 -23.68 -32.46
CA SER A 469 38.30 -22.34 -32.04
C SER A 469 36.81 -22.36 -31.67
N LYS A 470 35.97 -22.98 -32.51
CA LYS A 470 34.51 -23.04 -32.28
C LYS A 470 34.07 -24.01 -31.19
N THR A 471 34.95 -24.83 -30.64
CA THR A 471 34.61 -25.86 -29.65
C THR A 471 35.22 -25.62 -28.29
N THR A 472 36.48 -25.16 -28.21
CA THR A 472 37.20 -24.99 -26.93
C THR A 472 37.99 -23.70 -26.86
N GLY A 473 37.80 -22.79 -27.83
CA GLY A 473 38.59 -21.56 -27.92
C GLY A 473 40.08 -21.80 -28.18
N ASN A 474 40.46 -23.02 -28.59
CA ASN A 474 41.86 -23.44 -28.73
C ASN A 474 42.75 -23.16 -27.49
N ALA A 475 42.18 -23.18 -26.28
CA ALA A 475 42.88 -22.80 -25.04
C ALA A 475 43.90 -23.83 -24.51
N GLY A 476 44.15 -24.92 -25.23
CA GLY A 476 45.15 -25.92 -24.86
C GLY A 476 44.81 -26.73 -23.60
N ALA A 477 45.86 -27.18 -22.90
CA ALA A 477 45.76 -28.13 -21.80
C ALA A 477 45.01 -27.57 -20.57
N ARG A 478 44.38 -28.43 -19.77
CA ARG A 478 43.66 -28.05 -18.55
C ARG A 478 44.62 -28.12 -17.36
N ILE A 479 45.00 -26.96 -16.81
CA ILE A 479 46.07 -26.86 -15.81
C ILE A 479 45.59 -26.72 -14.38
N ALA A 480 44.32 -26.41 -14.14
CA ALA A 480 43.70 -26.45 -12.81
C ALA A 480 42.19 -26.60 -12.92
N CYS A 481 41.58 -27.24 -11.93
CA CYS A 481 40.13 -27.35 -11.85
C CYS A 481 39.65 -27.54 -10.43
N GLY A 482 38.35 -27.36 -10.23
CA GLY A 482 37.68 -27.59 -8.96
C GLY A 482 36.18 -27.59 -9.13
N ILE A 483 35.48 -28.30 -8.25
CA ILE A 483 34.02 -28.43 -8.27
C ILE A 483 33.40 -27.24 -7.55
N ILE A 484 32.39 -26.63 -8.17
CA ILE A 484 31.59 -25.55 -7.59
C ILE A 484 30.62 -26.17 -6.59
N GLY A 485 30.91 -26.00 -5.30
CA GLY A 485 30.07 -26.45 -4.19
C GLY A 485 29.30 -25.29 -3.56
N LEU A 486 28.20 -25.59 -2.87
CA LEU A 486 27.51 -24.59 -2.04
C LEU A 486 28.41 -24.14 -0.89
N GLN A 487 28.43 -22.83 -0.64
CA GLN A 487 29.14 -22.25 0.49
C GLN A 487 28.22 -22.22 1.71
N ALA A 488 28.76 -22.55 2.89
CA ALA A 488 28.03 -22.34 4.15
C ALA A 488 27.66 -20.85 4.32
N ASN A 489 26.43 -20.61 4.77
CA ASN A 489 25.89 -19.26 4.95
C ASN A 489 26.49 -18.53 6.15
#